data_AF-A0A956C4F2-F1
#
_entry.id   AF-A0A956C4F2-F1
#
_cell.length_a   1.000
_cell.length_b   1.000
_cell.length_c   1.000
_cell.angle_alpha   90.00
_cell.angle_beta   90.00
_cell.angle_gamma   90.00
#
_symmetry.space_group_name_H-M   'P 1'
#
loop_
_entity.id
_entity.type
_entity.pdbx_description
1 polymer ?
#
loop_
_entity_poly.entity_id
_entity_poly.type
_entity_poly.pdbx_seq_one_letter_code
_entity_poly.pdbx_strand_id
1 'polypeptide(L)'
;MSDDEDRVIASLFDERGALCDPMLASTHPAEGAFVVFGQRADSAIDEAAARSNARRFFGADLTLGPDREPATSHPEVDARWLRLTSDDPTASGRRVVYVRPAAPADHARAEDAEATAAREGQRAGGLSDLARRCPYAWLVLAPSDDDRVALTLAAVLATVLLGPIVTPSGRRIFGVRGARMALEAAPPGYR
;
A
#
# COMPACT_ATOMS: atom_id res chain seq x y z
N MET A 1 8.66 -19.27 -2.36
CA MET A 1 7.40 -18.62 -1.93
C MET A 1 6.30 -19.36 -2.66
N SER A 2 5.40 -19.95 -1.87
CA SER A 2 4.71 -21.22 -2.15
C SER A 2 3.53 -21.07 -3.11
N ASP A 3 3.31 -22.04 -4.00
CA ASP A 3 2.12 -22.16 -4.87
C ASP A 3 0.79 -21.97 -4.12
N ASP A 4 0.80 -22.19 -2.80
CA ASP A 4 -0.35 -22.03 -1.93
C ASP A 4 -0.76 -20.54 -1.73
N GLU A 5 0.21 -19.62 -1.66
CA GLU A 5 -0.06 -18.17 -1.57
C GLU A 5 -0.62 -17.65 -2.90
N ASP A 6 -0.10 -18.15 -4.02
CA ASP A 6 -0.61 -17.91 -5.38
C ASP A 6 -2.06 -18.38 -5.52
N ARG A 7 -2.37 -19.57 -5.00
CA ARG A 7 -3.73 -20.12 -5.04
C ARG A 7 -4.70 -19.32 -4.17
N VAL A 8 -4.30 -18.93 -2.96
CA VAL A 8 -5.13 -18.11 -2.08
C VAL A 8 -5.42 -16.76 -2.72
N ILE A 9 -4.39 -16.08 -3.25
CA ILE A 9 -4.56 -14.79 -3.92
C ILE A 9 -5.46 -14.92 -5.16
N ALA A 10 -5.29 -15.97 -5.96
CA ALA A 10 -6.14 -16.21 -7.13
C ALA A 10 -7.61 -16.41 -6.73
N SER A 11 -7.88 -17.11 -5.62
CA SER A 11 -9.26 -17.36 -5.16
C SER A 11 -10.02 -16.11 -4.71
N LEU A 12 -9.33 -15.00 -4.46
CA LEU A 12 -9.96 -13.72 -4.13
C LEU A 12 -10.66 -13.08 -5.33
N PHE A 13 -10.27 -13.45 -6.56
CA PHE A 13 -10.74 -12.80 -7.76
C PHE A 13 -11.57 -13.74 -8.65
N ASP A 14 -12.59 -13.19 -9.29
CA ASP A 14 -13.38 -13.91 -10.28
C ASP A 14 -12.64 -14.02 -11.63
N GLU A 15 -13.27 -14.66 -12.60
CA GLU A 15 -12.70 -14.85 -13.95
C GLU A 15 -12.43 -13.55 -14.72
N ARG A 16 -13.08 -12.44 -14.31
CA ARG A 16 -12.89 -11.09 -14.87
C ARG A 16 -11.90 -10.27 -14.05
N GLY A 17 -11.31 -10.92 -13.04
CA GLY A 17 -10.39 -10.32 -12.11
C GLY A 17 -11.06 -9.47 -11.03
N ALA A 18 -12.38 -9.35 -10.96
CA ALA A 18 -13.06 -8.58 -9.93
C ALA A 18 -12.98 -9.29 -8.57
N LEU A 19 -13.03 -8.56 -7.46
CA LEU A 19 -13.00 -9.15 -6.13
C LEU A 19 -14.30 -9.95 -5.88
N CYS A 20 -14.17 -11.25 -5.57
CA CYS A 20 -15.30 -12.16 -5.36
C CYS A 20 -16.22 -11.73 -4.21
N ASP A 21 -15.63 -11.20 -3.13
CA ASP A 21 -16.36 -10.69 -1.97
C ASP A 21 -15.91 -9.25 -1.66
N PRO A 22 -16.65 -8.23 -2.15
CA PRO A 22 -16.38 -6.83 -1.85
C PRO A 22 -16.34 -6.50 -0.35
N MET A 23 -17.03 -7.29 0.50
CA MET A 23 -17.03 -7.04 1.93
C MET A 23 -15.68 -7.30 2.58
N LEU A 24 -14.87 -8.20 2.02
CA LEU A 24 -13.50 -8.42 2.48
C LEU A 24 -12.67 -7.15 2.40
N ALA A 25 -12.82 -6.38 1.33
CA ALA A 25 -12.10 -5.13 1.15
C ALA A 25 -12.69 -3.99 1.98
N SER A 26 -14.02 -3.87 2.05
CA SER A 26 -14.69 -2.82 2.84
C SER A 26 -14.42 -2.92 4.33
N THR A 27 -14.33 -4.15 4.85
CA THR A 27 -14.19 -4.44 6.29
C THR A 27 -12.75 -4.74 6.69
N HIS A 28 -11.81 -4.77 5.74
CA HIS A 28 -10.44 -5.13 6.07
C HIS A 28 -9.88 -4.15 7.11
N PRO A 29 -9.38 -4.66 8.25
CA PRO A 29 -8.76 -3.81 9.26
C PRO A 29 -7.51 -3.13 8.67
N ALA A 30 -7.23 -1.92 9.17
CA ALA A 30 -5.99 -1.22 8.90
C ALA A 30 -4.80 -1.88 9.63
N GLU A 31 -5.07 -2.61 10.71
CA GLU A 31 -4.10 -3.48 11.37
C GLU A 31 -3.59 -4.56 10.41
N GLY A 32 -2.28 -4.74 10.34
CA GLY A 32 -1.67 -5.71 9.42
C GLY A 32 -1.59 -5.22 7.96
N ALA A 33 -1.76 -3.92 7.71
CA ALA A 33 -1.54 -3.33 6.39
C ALA A 33 -0.81 -1.99 6.48
N PHE A 34 0.00 -1.68 5.46
CA PHE A 34 0.39 -0.30 5.22
C PHE A 34 -0.80 0.44 4.62
N VAL A 35 -1.25 1.50 5.29
CA VAL A 35 -2.36 2.33 4.81
C VAL A 35 -1.78 3.47 3.98
N VAL A 36 -2.05 3.48 2.68
CA VAL A 36 -1.67 4.55 1.76
C VAL A 36 -2.89 5.40 1.45
N PHE A 37 -2.87 6.65 1.88
CA PHE A 37 -3.95 7.58 1.59
C PHE A 37 -3.85 8.08 0.14
N GLY A 38 -5.00 8.21 -0.52
CA GLY A 38 -5.10 8.74 -1.87
C GLY A 38 -5.91 10.03 -1.93
N GLN A 39 -5.40 11.05 -2.62
CA GLN A 39 -6.10 12.32 -2.81
C GLN A 39 -7.23 12.22 -3.86
N ARG A 40 -7.17 11.21 -4.73
CA ARG A 40 -8.21 10.94 -5.73
C ARG A 40 -9.48 10.45 -5.05
N ALA A 41 -10.64 10.85 -5.58
CA ALA A 41 -11.96 10.46 -5.08
C ALA A 41 -12.48 9.13 -5.68
N ASP A 42 -11.59 8.30 -6.21
CA ASP A 42 -11.91 7.01 -6.82
C ASP A 42 -10.87 5.95 -6.45
N SER A 43 -11.21 4.69 -6.73
CA SER A 43 -10.33 3.53 -6.56
C SER A 43 -9.36 3.31 -7.73
N ALA A 44 -9.25 4.27 -8.64
CA ALA A 44 -8.38 4.15 -9.80
C ALA A 44 -6.92 4.35 -9.43
N ILE A 45 -6.03 3.64 -10.12
CA ILE A 45 -4.59 3.84 -10.05
C ILE A 45 -4.03 4.04 -11.46
N ASP A 46 -3.13 5.01 -11.60
CA ASP A 46 -2.33 5.17 -12.81
C ASP A 46 -1.24 4.08 -12.81
N GLU A 47 -1.55 2.94 -13.42
CA GLU A 47 -0.64 1.80 -13.49
C GLU A 47 0.66 2.12 -14.22
N ALA A 48 0.59 2.94 -15.28
CA ALA A 48 1.76 3.31 -16.07
C ALA A 48 2.72 4.17 -15.23
N ALA A 49 2.18 5.17 -14.53
CA ALA A 49 2.95 5.98 -13.60
C ALA A 49 3.50 5.15 -12.44
N ALA A 50 2.71 4.22 -11.87
CA ALA A 50 3.15 3.36 -10.78
C ALA A 50 4.34 2.47 -11.21
N ARG A 51 4.26 1.85 -12.39
CA ARG A 51 5.35 1.04 -12.96
C ARG A 51 6.60 1.87 -13.26
N SER A 52 6.42 3.06 -13.84
CA SER A 52 7.51 4.00 -14.09
C SER A 52 8.21 4.43 -12.80
N ASN A 53 7.43 4.78 -11.77
CA ASN A 53 7.94 5.23 -10.47
C ASN A 53 8.62 4.10 -9.69
N ALA A 54 8.10 2.87 -9.76
CA ALA A 54 8.75 1.69 -9.19
C ALA A 54 10.18 1.52 -9.74
N ARG A 55 10.33 1.56 -11.08
CA ARG A 55 11.63 1.44 -11.74
C ARG A 55 12.55 2.59 -11.36
N ARG A 56 12.06 3.82 -11.51
CA ARG A 56 12.87 5.04 -11.36
C ARG A 56 13.34 5.30 -9.94
N PHE A 57 12.48 5.07 -8.95
CA PHE A 57 12.76 5.46 -7.57
C PHE A 57 13.16 4.31 -6.66
N PHE A 58 12.81 3.07 -7.02
CA PHE A 58 13.02 1.90 -6.18
C PHE A 58 13.81 0.78 -6.87
N GLY A 59 14.24 0.96 -8.13
CA GLY A 59 15.02 -0.05 -8.85
C GLY A 59 14.28 -1.38 -8.98
N ALA A 60 12.95 -1.32 -9.16
CA ALA A 60 12.10 -2.50 -9.18
C ALA A 60 11.06 -2.46 -10.30
N ASP A 61 10.76 -3.63 -10.84
CA ASP A 61 9.65 -3.86 -11.74
C ASP A 61 8.37 -4.11 -10.95
N LEU A 62 7.30 -3.42 -11.35
CA LEU A 62 5.96 -3.60 -10.80
C LEU A 62 5.08 -4.32 -11.82
N THR A 63 4.42 -5.38 -11.38
CA THR A 63 3.31 -6.01 -12.08
C THR A 63 2.06 -5.94 -11.21
N LEU A 64 0.97 -5.43 -11.79
CA LEU A 64 -0.33 -5.43 -11.15
C LEU A 64 -1.17 -6.54 -11.75
N GLY A 65 -2.05 -7.09 -10.95
CA GLY A 65 -3.15 -7.89 -11.46
C GLY A 65 -4.28 -8.04 -10.45
N PRO A 66 -5.27 -8.88 -10.74
CA PRO A 66 -5.42 -9.58 -12.02
C PRO A 66 -5.55 -8.60 -13.20
N ASP A 67 -5.17 -9.04 -14.40
CA ASP A 67 -5.42 -8.26 -15.60
C ASP A 67 -6.93 -8.06 -15.75
N ARG A 68 -7.34 -6.82 -16.07
CA ARG A 68 -8.74 -6.46 -16.23
C ARG A 68 -8.92 -5.62 -17.47
N GLU A 69 -10.10 -5.73 -18.07
CA GLU A 69 -10.51 -4.75 -19.06
C GLU A 69 -10.66 -3.36 -18.40
N PRO A 70 -10.36 -2.27 -19.13
CA PRO A 70 -10.60 -0.93 -18.65
C PRO A 70 -12.04 -0.77 -18.18
N ALA A 71 -12.23 -0.50 -16.88
CA ALA A 71 -13.56 -0.37 -16.32
C ALA A 71 -14.22 0.93 -16.80
N THR A 72 -15.50 0.86 -17.17
CA THR A 72 -16.31 2.04 -17.49
C THR A 72 -16.69 2.86 -16.25
N SER A 73 -16.55 2.26 -15.06
CA SER A 73 -16.76 2.88 -13.76
C SER A 73 -15.85 2.22 -12.73
N HIS A 74 -15.30 3.01 -11.80
CA HIS A 74 -14.48 2.49 -10.72
C HIS A 74 -15.37 2.12 -9.52
N PRO A 75 -15.33 0.87 -9.02
CA PRO A 75 -16.12 0.51 -7.85
C PRO A 75 -15.58 1.26 -6.63
N GLU A 76 -16.45 1.60 -5.67
CA GLU A 76 -16.00 2.25 -4.42
C GLU A 76 -14.99 1.39 -3.66
N VAL A 77 -15.08 0.07 -3.81
CA VAL A 77 -14.22 -0.89 -3.14
C VAL A 77 -13.66 -1.86 -4.15
N ASP A 78 -12.35 -2.12 -4.09
CA ASP A 78 -11.66 -3.00 -5.02
C ASP A 78 -10.44 -3.67 -4.37
N ALA A 79 -9.83 -4.61 -5.09
CA ALA A 79 -8.57 -5.23 -4.75
C ALA A 79 -7.69 -5.45 -5.97
N ARG A 80 -6.38 -5.47 -5.77
CA ARG A 80 -5.38 -5.95 -6.73
C ARG A 80 -4.35 -6.79 -6.00
N TRP A 81 -3.68 -7.68 -6.71
CA TRP A 81 -2.36 -8.13 -6.27
C TRP A 81 -1.30 -7.33 -7.00
N LEU A 82 -0.26 -6.95 -6.27
CA LEU A 82 0.90 -6.23 -6.80
C LEU A 82 2.13 -7.09 -6.56
N ARG A 83 2.92 -7.29 -7.61
CA ARG A 83 4.16 -8.05 -7.59
C ARG A 83 5.32 -7.11 -7.86
N LEU A 84 6.25 -7.06 -6.92
CA LEU A 84 7.51 -6.37 -7.06
C LEU A 84 8.60 -7.36 -7.42
N THR A 85 9.41 -7.04 -8.41
CA THR A 85 10.60 -7.81 -8.81
C THR A 85 11.79 -6.86 -8.80
N SER A 86 12.87 -7.24 -8.12
CA SER A 86 14.09 -6.47 -7.98
C SER A 86 15.30 -7.40 -8.03
N ASP A 87 16.47 -6.85 -8.33
CA ASP A 87 17.74 -7.58 -8.31
C ASP A 87 18.07 -8.14 -6.91
N ASP A 88 17.52 -7.52 -5.85
CA ASP A 88 17.52 -8.08 -4.50
C ASP A 88 16.34 -9.07 -4.33
N PRO A 89 16.59 -10.38 -4.19
CA PRO A 89 15.54 -11.38 -4.03
C PRO A 89 14.76 -11.22 -2.71
N THR A 90 15.33 -10.54 -1.71
CA THR A 90 14.65 -10.26 -0.44
C THR A 90 13.70 -9.08 -0.53
N ALA A 91 13.86 -8.23 -1.54
CA ALA A 91 12.96 -7.13 -1.87
C ALA A 91 11.90 -7.52 -2.93
N SER A 92 11.91 -8.76 -3.42
CA SER A 92 10.93 -9.26 -4.40
C SER A 92 9.79 -10.02 -3.73
N GLY A 93 8.55 -9.81 -4.20
CA GLY A 93 7.40 -10.52 -3.67
C GLY A 93 6.06 -9.99 -4.18
N ARG A 94 4.96 -10.64 -3.77
CA ARG A 94 3.60 -10.24 -4.13
C ARG A 94 2.79 -9.91 -2.88
N ARG A 95 1.96 -8.88 -2.94
CA ARG A 95 1.00 -8.54 -1.87
C ARG A 95 -0.37 -8.25 -2.46
N VAL A 96 -1.41 -8.57 -1.69
CA VAL A 96 -2.76 -8.08 -1.97
C VAL A 96 -2.86 -6.65 -1.47
N VAL A 97 -3.54 -5.82 -2.26
CA VAL A 97 -3.83 -4.43 -1.96
C VAL A 97 -5.32 -4.24 -2.10
N TYR A 98 -5.97 -3.83 -1.02
CA TYR A 98 -7.36 -3.40 -1.04
C TYR A 98 -7.44 -1.88 -1.21
N VAL A 99 -8.55 -1.41 -1.77
CA VAL A 99 -8.89 0.01 -1.81
C VAL A 99 -10.34 0.17 -1.40
N ARG A 100 -10.59 1.18 -0.56
CA ARG A 100 -11.92 1.57 -0.09
C ARG A 100 -11.95 3.06 0.27
N PRO A 101 -13.13 3.68 0.45
CA PRO A 101 -13.21 4.98 1.07
C PRO A 101 -12.50 4.97 2.43
N ALA A 102 -11.78 6.06 2.71
CA ALA A 102 -11.14 6.23 4.00
C ALA A 102 -12.21 6.36 5.08
N ALA A 103 -12.07 5.57 6.14
CA ALA A 103 -12.94 5.61 7.30
C ALA A 103 -12.37 6.60 8.32
N PRO A 104 -13.20 7.16 9.22
CA PRO A 104 -12.72 8.01 10.31
C PRO A 104 -11.59 7.36 11.15
N ALA A 105 -11.63 6.04 11.31
CA ALA A 105 -10.59 5.28 12.02
C ALA A 105 -9.23 5.32 11.30
N ASP A 106 -9.19 5.38 9.97
CA ASP A 106 -7.92 5.49 9.24
C ASP A 106 -7.27 6.86 9.51
N HIS A 107 -8.07 7.93 9.51
CA HIS A 107 -7.58 9.27 9.80
C HIS A 107 -7.09 9.41 11.24
N ALA A 108 -7.85 8.89 12.21
CA ALA A 108 -7.43 8.86 13.62
C ALA A 108 -6.09 8.10 13.77
N ARG A 109 -5.93 6.99 13.06
CA ARG A 109 -4.68 6.24 13.04
C ARG A 109 -3.51 7.03 12.47
N ALA A 110 -3.73 7.87 11.46
CA ALA A 110 -2.70 8.75 10.91
C ALA A 110 -2.30 9.85 11.92
N GLU A 111 -3.26 10.41 12.65
CA GLU A 111 -3.01 11.37 13.74
C GLU A 111 -2.21 10.73 14.88
N ASP A 112 -2.61 9.53 15.32
CA ASP A 112 -1.91 8.77 16.37
C ASP A 112 -0.48 8.39 15.95
N ALA A 113 -0.28 8.01 14.69
CA ALA A 113 1.04 7.69 14.14
C ALA A 113 1.96 8.92 14.14
N GLU A 114 1.46 10.09 13.72
CA GLU A 114 2.25 11.33 13.75
C GLU A 114 2.56 11.77 15.18
N ALA A 115 1.58 11.68 16.09
CA ALA A 115 1.78 11.99 17.50
C ALA A 115 2.82 11.05 18.15
N THR A 116 2.79 9.76 17.80
CA THR A 116 3.77 8.77 18.29
C THR A 116 5.16 9.07 17.77
N ALA A 117 5.32 9.29 16.47
CA ALA A 117 6.59 9.66 15.85
C ALA A 117 7.20 10.93 16.47
N ALA A 118 6.37 11.94 16.76
CA ALA A 118 6.79 13.17 17.42
C ALA A 118 7.33 12.92 18.84
N ARG A 119 6.67 12.06 19.64
CA ARG A 119 7.16 11.67 20.98
C ARG A 119 8.49 10.92 20.92
N GLU A 120 8.73 10.19 19.83
CA GLU A 120 9.98 9.47 19.56
C GLU A 120 11.07 10.37 18.96
N GLY A 121 10.86 11.68 18.90
CA GLY A 121 11.85 12.66 18.42
C GLY A 121 11.95 12.77 16.90
N GLN A 122 11.02 12.16 16.15
CA GLN A 122 10.91 12.35 14.71
C GLN A 122 10.19 13.66 14.41
N ARG A 123 10.58 14.32 13.32
CA ARG A 123 9.98 15.62 12.95
C ARG A 123 8.55 15.42 12.46
N ALA A 124 7.57 16.00 13.15
CA ALA A 124 6.19 16.10 12.68
C ALA A 124 6.15 16.91 11.38
N GLY A 125 5.42 16.39 10.38
CA GLY A 125 5.44 16.88 9.00
C GLY A 125 4.10 17.41 8.49
N GLY A 126 3.05 17.36 9.32
CA GLY A 126 1.68 17.65 8.89
C GLY A 126 1.10 16.55 7.99
N LEU A 127 1.61 15.33 8.13
CA LEU A 127 1.18 14.20 7.31
C LEU A 127 -0.22 13.72 7.71
N SER A 128 -0.58 13.79 9.00
CA SER A 128 -1.95 13.50 9.44
C SER A 128 -2.97 14.49 8.86
N ASP A 129 -2.61 15.78 8.78
CA ASP A 129 -3.43 16.81 8.14
C ASP A 129 -3.64 16.56 6.64
N LEU A 130 -2.64 16.00 5.96
CA LEU A 130 -2.78 15.57 4.58
C LEU A 130 -3.67 14.33 4.47
N ALA A 131 -3.48 13.34 5.34
CA ALA A 131 -4.30 12.12 5.39
C ALA A 131 -5.79 12.45 5.55
N ARG A 132 -6.12 13.41 6.41
CA ARG A 132 -7.50 13.87 6.66
C ARG A 132 -8.22 14.43 5.43
N ARG A 133 -7.49 14.81 4.38
CA ARG A 133 -8.05 15.31 3.11
C ARG A 133 -8.17 14.23 2.04
N CYS A 134 -7.69 13.03 2.31
CA CYS A 134 -7.66 11.93 1.36
C CYS A 134 -8.95 11.10 1.47
N PRO A 135 -9.83 11.09 0.45
CA PRO A 135 -11.10 10.38 0.53
C PRO A 135 -10.98 8.85 0.46
N TYR A 136 -9.84 8.31 0.03
CA TYR A 136 -9.62 6.88 -0.14
C TYR A 136 -8.37 6.39 0.60
N ALA A 137 -8.42 5.13 1.03
CA ALA A 137 -7.32 4.41 1.65
C ALA A 137 -7.04 3.12 0.89
N TRP A 138 -5.76 2.90 0.59
CA TRP A 138 -5.23 1.70 -0.04
C TRP A 138 -4.46 0.89 0.98
N LEU A 139 -4.87 -0.35 1.21
CA LEU A 139 -4.36 -1.22 2.27
C LEU A 139 -3.44 -2.27 1.65
N VAL A 140 -2.12 -2.07 1.77
CA VAL A 140 -1.13 -3.05 1.33
C VAL A 140 -0.91 -4.04 2.46
N LEU A 141 -1.41 -5.27 2.32
CA LEU A 141 -1.29 -6.27 3.37
C LEU A 141 0.17 -6.58 3.68
N ALA A 142 0.49 -6.69 4.97
CA ALA A 142 1.84 -6.93 5.44
C ALA A 142 1.82 -7.78 6.73
N PRO A 143 2.65 -8.83 6.82
CA PRO A 143 2.79 -9.61 8.05
C PRO A 143 3.43 -8.79 9.19
N SER A 144 4.18 -7.72 8.88
CA SER A 144 4.79 -6.84 9.88
C SER A 144 5.19 -5.49 9.30
N ASP A 145 5.56 -4.57 10.19
CA ASP A 145 6.16 -3.26 9.89
C ASP A 145 7.49 -3.34 9.11
N ASP A 146 8.19 -4.47 9.18
CA ASP A 146 9.50 -4.68 8.56
C ASP A 146 9.41 -5.38 7.19
N ASP A 147 8.19 -5.62 6.69
CA ASP A 147 7.99 -6.16 5.35
C ASP A 147 8.42 -5.15 4.28
N ARG A 148 9.67 -5.32 3.82
CA ARG A 148 10.29 -4.47 2.77
C ARG A 148 9.48 -4.47 1.47
N VAL A 149 8.89 -5.60 1.09
CA VAL A 149 8.08 -5.69 -0.15
C VAL A 149 6.84 -4.83 0.00
N ALA A 150 6.11 -4.98 1.10
CA ALA A 150 4.90 -4.21 1.36
C ALA A 150 5.19 -2.71 1.52
N LEU A 151 6.25 -2.33 2.22
CA LEU A 151 6.66 -0.92 2.33
C LEU A 151 7.07 -0.34 0.98
N THR A 152 7.78 -1.10 0.14
CA THR A 152 8.16 -0.64 -1.22
C THR A 152 6.91 -0.43 -2.08
N LEU A 153 5.97 -1.38 -2.06
CA LEU A 153 4.70 -1.25 -2.77
C LEU A 153 3.90 -0.04 -2.26
N ALA A 154 3.79 0.14 -0.94
CA ALA A 154 3.12 1.29 -0.35
C ALA A 154 3.78 2.61 -0.77
N ALA A 155 5.11 2.66 -0.83
CA ALA A 155 5.86 3.83 -1.27
C ALA A 155 5.64 4.14 -2.76
N VAL A 156 5.59 3.11 -3.61
CA VAL A 156 5.23 3.26 -5.04
C VAL A 156 3.80 3.80 -5.17
N LEU A 157 2.84 3.21 -4.47
CA LEU A 157 1.45 3.70 -4.46
C LEU A 157 1.38 5.17 -4.02
N ALA A 158 2.07 5.55 -2.95
CA ALA A 158 2.10 6.92 -2.47
C ALA A 158 2.65 7.92 -3.50
N THR A 159 3.52 7.49 -4.43
CA THR A 159 4.02 8.37 -5.51
C THR A 159 2.94 8.77 -6.52
N VAL A 160 1.91 7.93 -6.70
CA VAL A 160 0.82 8.18 -7.66
C VAL A 160 -0.46 8.66 -6.97
N LEU A 161 -0.70 8.19 -5.75
CA LEU A 161 -1.86 8.55 -4.93
C LEU A 161 -1.68 9.88 -4.18
N LEU A 162 -0.42 10.33 -4.06
CA LEU A 162 -0.02 11.61 -3.48
C LEU A 162 -0.43 11.81 -2.02
N GLY A 163 -0.61 10.72 -1.26
CA GLY A 163 -0.90 10.78 0.17
C GLY A 163 0.15 10.09 1.05
N PRO A 164 0.01 10.24 2.38
CA PRO A 164 0.91 9.63 3.35
C PRO A 164 0.69 8.12 3.49
N ILE A 165 1.67 7.46 4.12
CA ILE A 165 1.68 6.03 4.42
C ILE A 165 1.71 5.84 5.94
N VAL A 166 0.79 5.07 6.50
CA VAL A 166 0.82 4.66 7.91
C VAL A 166 1.22 3.19 8.01
N THR A 167 2.06 2.82 8.98
CA THR A 167 2.53 1.44 9.14
C THR A 167 1.48 0.48 9.71
N PRO A 168 1.64 -0.84 9.51
CA PRO A 168 0.77 -1.87 10.08
C PRO A 168 0.58 -1.81 11.59
N SER A 169 1.56 -1.28 12.33
CA SER A 169 1.48 -1.02 13.77
C SER A 169 0.80 0.30 14.13
N GLY A 170 0.67 1.23 13.17
CA GLY A 170 0.12 2.57 13.41
C GLY A 170 1.06 3.49 14.17
N ARG A 171 2.34 3.10 14.33
CA ARG A 171 3.32 3.88 15.10
C ARG A 171 4.11 4.88 14.28
N ARG A 172 4.17 4.70 12.96
CA ARG A 172 4.94 5.54 12.05
C ARG A 172 4.06 6.00 10.89
N ILE A 173 4.32 7.21 10.44
CA ILE A 173 3.73 7.81 9.25
C ILE A 173 4.84 8.35 8.36
N PHE A 174 4.72 8.13 7.06
CA PHE A 174 5.72 8.51 6.07
C PHE A 174 5.10 9.31 4.92
N GLY A 175 5.84 10.27 4.40
CA GLY A 175 5.77 10.61 2.98
C GLY A 175 6.71 9.70 2.18
N VAL A 176 6.64 9.75 0.84
CA VAL A 176 7.49 8.93 -0.06
C VAL A 176 8.97 8.99 0.30
N ARG A 177 9.50 10.19 0.59
CA ARG A 177 10.90 10.36 1.01
C ARG A 177 11.22 9.60 2.29
N GLY A 178 10.35 9.68 3.31
CA GLY A 178 10.54 9.01 4.59
C GLY A 178 10.50 7.48 4.43
N ALA A 179 9.58 6.97 3.60
CA ALA A 179 9.50 5.55 3.29
C ALA A 179 10.78 5.04 2.59
N ARG A 180 11.32 5.82 1.64
CA ARG A 180 12.61 5.50 1.00
C ARG A 180 13.77 5.45 2.01
N MET A 181 13.89 6.45 2.87
CA MET A 181 14.92 6.46 3.91
C MET A 181 14.80 5.25 4.84
N ALA A 182 13.57 4.82 5.17
CA ALA A 182 13.34 3.61 5.97
C ALA A 182 13.79 2.33 5.23
N LEU A 183 13.51 2.22 3.93
CA LEU A 183 13.96 1.09 3.10
C LEU A 183 15.49 1.03 2.97
N GLU A 184 16.15 2.19 2.89
CA GLU A 184 17.60 2.31 2.81
C GLU A 184 18.29 2.02 4.16
N ALA A 185 17.65 2.39 5.28
CA ALA A 185 18.18 2.17 6.63
C ALA A 185 18.02 0.74 7.13
N ALA A 186 17.02 0.00 6.65
CA ALA A 186 16.83 -1.39 7.03
C ALA A 186 17.94 -2.26 6.41
N PRO A 187 18.69 -3.06 7.20
CA PRO A 187 19.70 -3.95 6.66
C PRO A 187 19.07 -4.96 5.69
N PRO A 188 19.79 -5.43 4.65
CA PRO A 188 19.33 -6.56 3.85
C PRO A 188 19.14 -7.74 4.80
N GLY A 189 17.93 -8.28 4.84
CA GLY A 189 17.57 -9.35 5.78
C GLY A 189 18.48 -10.56 5.59
N TYR A 190 19.22 -10.93 6.63
CA TYR A 190 19.92 -12.21 6.68
C TYR A 190 18.85 -13.30 6.80
N ARG A 191 18.84 -14.25 5.86
CA ARG A 191 18.02 -15.47 5.92
C ARG A 191 18.65 -16.50 6.84
#